data_AF-H3GII0-F1
#
_entry.id   AF-H3GII0-F1
#
_cell.length_a   1.000
_cell.length_b   1.000
_cell.length_c   1.000
_cell.angle_alpha   90.00
_cell.angle_beta   90.00
_cell.angle_gamma   90.00
#
_symmetry.space_group_name_H-M   'P 1'
#
loop_
_entity.id
_entity.type
_entity.pdbx_description
1 polymer ?
#
loop_
_entity_poly.entity_id
_entity_poly.type
_entity_poly.pdbx_seq_one_letter_code
_entity_poly.pdbx_strand_id
1 'polypeptide(L)'
;MSFFQRLVSYVINDVAVKALSNSRAFQRFALKTHYHVEDAKTMASTGTNALKNSFENYAPKVKEFGEAFREECATMLRELSRLVLKTPKKVIHLSYWVFAVWWVVILSVHVITCVFNALYAYSYWKLKGSYLNLCLAFYQIGLPEKDHGVIIIVHAIVSTIHGICILLMLGGSLRQNSLAFTPWSSSTAGSANRRRSSALLQSFIRLYSKVMYPFSLCGVNGKYFHFALNCRELVETTLQTVQAYRMSTLLPRTLLNRFYVVLLVANCWSSHIADSVFFGRDEARRRFACIVMDCILDLMACTGVVVLVLLDYVGDYDPTILSFNEVVWYDDEWVARALNELRMVVIVSWSDLMSRTMFSLGLVITTTSMKRLLWQLPRNGNRKIPQV
;
A
#
# COMPACT_ATOMS: atom_id res chain seq x y z
N MET A 1 25.24 -11.10 -28.91
CA MET A 1 24.05 -10.80 -28.06
C MET A 1 23.85 -9.30 -27.79
N SER A 2 24.89 -8.46 -27.65
CA SER A 2 24.72 -7.00 -27.41
C SER A 2 24.24 -6.19 -28.63
N PHE A 3 24.52 -6.65 -29.86
CA PHE A 3 24.07 -5.98 -31.09
C PHE A 3 22.55 -6.07 -31.29
N PHE A 4 21.95 -7.24 -31.03
CA PHE A 4 20.50 -7.43 -31.16
C PHE A 4 19.71 -6.64 -30.10
N GLN A 5 20.22 -6.54 -28.86
CA GLN A 5 19.62 -5.67 -27.83
C GLN A 5 19.74 -4.18 -28.19
N ARG A 6 20.89 -3.74 -28.73
CA ARG A 6 21.04 -2.36 -29.21
C ARG A 6 20.17 -2.09 -30.42
N LEU A 7 20.06 -3.02 -31.37
CA LEU A 7 19.20 -2.91 -32.56
C LEU A 7 17.72 -2.86 -32.19
N VAL A 8 17.27 -3.70 -31.25
CA VAL A 8 15.89 -3.69 -30.75
C VAL A 8 15.61 -2.42 -29.94
N SER A 9 16.52 -1.95 -29.09
CA SER A 9 16.36 -0.65 -28.41
C SER A 9 16.41 0.53 -29.38
N TYR A 10 17.22 0.47 -30.45
CA TYR A 10 17.29 1.52 -31.45
C TYR A 10 16.05 1.53 -32.35
N VAL A 11 15.53 0.37 -32.75
CA VAL A 11 14.30 0.25 -33.53
C VAL A 11 13.08 0.62 -32.69
N ILE A 12 13.00 0.20 -31.42
CA ILE A 12 11.89 0.58 -30.53
C ILE A 12 11.96 2.07 -30.19
N ASN A 13 13.14 2.64 -29.88
CA ASN A 13 13.24 4.08 -29.65
C ASN A 13 13.01 4.87 -30.93
N ASP A 14 13.58 4.50 -32.08
CA ASP A 14 13.43 5.28 -33.31
C ASP A 14 12.00 5.19 -33.87
N VAL A 15 11.35 4.02 -33.78
CA VAL A 15 9.93 3.85 -34.18
C VAL A 15 8.98 4.52 -33.18
N ALA A 16 9.21 4.40 -31.87
CA ALA A 16 8.38 5.06 -30.87
C ALA A 16 8.58 6.59 -30.88
N VAL A 17 9.82 7.07 -31.04
CA VAL A 17 10.14 8.49 -31.12
C VAL A 17 9.64 9.08 -32.43
N LYS A 18 9.80 8.43 -33.58
CA LYS A 18 9.22 8.92 -34.85
C LYS A 18 7.68 8.85 -34.86
N ALA A 19 7.08 7.84 -34.23
CA ALA A 19 5.62 7.74 -34.09
C ALA A 19 5.05 8.80 -33.13
N LEU A 20 5.76 9.09 -32.03
CA LEU A 20 5.39 10.14 -31.08
C LEU A 20 5.67 11.53 -31.66
N SER A 21 6.82 11.75 -32.31
CA SER A 21 7.21 13.04 -32.88
C SER A 21 6.37 13.44 -34.08
N ASN A 22 5.84 12.49 -34.87
CA ASN A 22 4.89 12.77 -35.96
C ASN A 22 3.42 12.73 -35.54
N SER A 23 3.11 12.39 -34.28
CA SER A 23 1.75 12.47 -33.76
C SER A 23 1.37 13.92 -33.48
N ARG A 24 0.41 14.46 -34.25
CA ARG A 24 -0.12 15.82 -34.04
C ARG A 24 -0.66 16.04 -32.63
N ALA A 25 -1.15 14.98 -31.97
CA ALA A 25 -1.64 15.06 -30.60
C ALA A 25 -0.49 15.24 -29.60
N PHE A 26 0.61 14.52 -29.79
CA PHE A 26 1.80 14.63 -28.95
C PHE A 26 2.54 15.96 -29.17
N GLN A 27 2.65 16.42 -30.42
CA GLN A 27 3.20 17.75 -30.73
C GLN A 27 2.39 18.89 -30.10
N ARG A 28 1.04 18.81 -30.14
CA ARG A 28 0.17 19.80 -29.48
C ARG A 28 0.26 19.74 -27.96
N PHE A 29 0.41 18.55 -27.39
CA PHE A 29 0.65 18.38 -25.95
C PHE A 29 1.99 18.99 -25.55
N ALA A 30 3.08 18.70 -26.26
CA ALA A 30 4.41 19.24 -25.99
C ALA A 30 4.46 20.78 -26.09
N LEU A 31 3.83 21.36 -27.13
CA LEU A 31 3.70 22.83 -27.25
C LEU A 31 2.89 23.42 -26.10
N LYS A 32 1.76 22.79 -25.73
CA LYS A 32 0.92 23.27 -24.62
C LYS A 32 1.63 23.18 -23.27
N THR A 33 2.43 22.14 -23.05
CA THR A 33 3.23 21.98 -21.84
C THR A 33 4.41 22.95 -21.81
N HIS A 34 5.06 23.25 -22.94
CA HIS A 34 6.10 24.29 -23.01
C HIS A 34 5.57 25.67 -22.62
N TYR A 35 4.44 26.10 -23.20
CA TYR A 35 3.80 27.37 -22.84
C TYR A 35 3.34 27.40 -21.39
N HIS A 36 2.80 26.30 -20.84
CA HIS A 36 2.43 26.23 -19.43
C HIS A 36 3.62 26.23 -18.47
N VAL A 37 4.78 25.72 -18.88
CA VAL A 37 6.02 25.77 -18.08
C VAL A 37 6.66 27.16 -18.13
N GLU A 38 6.59 27.86 -19.26
CA GLU A 38 7.01 29.27 -19.36
C GLU A 38 6.07 30.24 -18.61
N ASP A 39 4.76 30.01 -18.66
CA ASP A 39 3.77 30.73 -17.86
C ASP A 39 3.94 30.45 -16.36
N ALA A 40 4.24 29.20 -15.99
CA ALA A 40 4.54 28.85 -14.59
C ALA A 40 5.87 29.45 -14.11
N LYS A 41 6.87 29.58 -14.99
CA LYS A 41 8.18 30.18 -14.67
C LYS A 41 8.09 31.70 -14.53
N THR A 42 7.30 32.36 -15.37
CA THR A 42 7.01 33.80 -15.25
C THR A 42 6.14 34.10 -14.03
N MET A 43 5.13 33.28 -13.73
CA MET A 43 4.31 33.38 -12.51
C MET A 43 5.10 33.07 -11.22
N ALA A 44 6.07 32.14 -11.27
CA ALA A 44 6.91 31.81 -10.11
C ALA A 44 7.89 32.95 -9.75
N SER A 45 8.32 33.75 -10.73
CA SER A 45 9.25 34.86 -10.49
C SER A 45 8.63 36.06 -9.77
N THR A 46 7.29 36.20 -9.80
CA THR A 46 6.55 37.30 -9.15
C THR A 46 5.92 36.88 -7.79
N GLY A 47 6.01 35.60 -7.41
CA GLY A 47 5.10 34.98 -6.44
C GLY A 47 5.60 34.76 -5.01
N THR A 48 6.79 35.22 -4.62
CA THR A 48 7.37 34.82 -3.32
C THR A 48 6.72 35.50 -2.11
N ASN A 49 6.15 36.70 -2.28
CA ASN A 49 5.48 37.44 -1.19
C ASN A 49 3.95 37.24 -1.17
N ALA A 50 3.34 36.84 -2.29
CA ALA A 50 1.90 36.57 -2.38
C ALA A 50 1.51 35.17 -1.83
N LEU A 51 2.43 34.19 -1.90
CA LEU A 51 2.20 32.83 -1.42
C LEU A 51 2.00 32.74 0.10
N LYS A 52 2.73 33.56 0.87
CA LYS A 52 2.66 33.58 2.34
C LYS A 52 1.28 34.05 2.84
N ASN A 53 0.73 35.10 2.23
CA ASN A 53 -0.61 35.61 2.56
C ASN A 53 -1.75 34.74 2.01
N SER A 54 -1.49 33.92 0.98
CA SER A 54 -2.46 32.95 0.48
C SER A 54 -2.56 31.71 1.37
N PHE A 55 -1.43 31.24 1.93
CA PHE A 55 -1.41 30.07 2.81
C PHE A 55 -2.22 30.26 4.10
N GLU A 56 -2.20 31.46 4.69
CA GLU A 56 -3.02 31.80 5.86
C GLU A 56 -4.52 31.87 5.53
N ASN A 57 -4.88 32.29 4.32
CA ASN A 57 -6.27 32.39 3.86
C ASN A 57 -6.87 31.05 3.38
N TYR A 58 -6.04 30.08 2.95
CA TYR A 58 -6.50 28.77 2.49
C TYR A 58 -6.41 27.65 3.54
N ALA A 59 -5.66 27.84 4.63
CA ALA A 59 -5.64 26.90 5.76
C ALA A 59 -7.04 26.53 6.31
N PRO A 60 -7.99 27.47 6.51
CA PRO A 60 -9.34 27.11 6.93
C PRO A 60 -10.12 26.36 5.83
N LYS A 61 -9.92 26.67 4.55
CA LYS A 61 -10.57 25.97 3.42
C LYS A 61 -10.04 24.56 3.20
N VAL A 62 -8.76 24.31 3.47
CA VAL A 62 -8.17 22.95 3.43
C VAL A 62 -8.70 22.11 4.60
N LYS A 63 -8.93 22.73 5.76
CA LYS A 63 -9.57 22.08 6.91
C LYS A 63 -11.05 21.79 6.65
N GLU A 64 -11.78 22.75 6.08
CA GLU A 64 -13.19 22.59 5.66
C GLU A 64 -13.34 21.53 4.56
N PHE A 65 -12.45 21.49 3.57
CA PHE A 65 -12.40 20.43 2.57
C PHE A 65 -12.06 19.06 3.18
N GLY A 66 -11.12 19.00 4.13
CA GLY A 66 -10.78 17.77 4.85
C GLY A 66 -11.92 17.25 5.72
N GLU A 67 -12.70 18.14 6.32
CA GLU A 67 -13.90 17.82 7.11
C GLU A 67 -15.08 17.41 6.21
N ALA A 68 -15.32 18.12 5.12
CA ALA A 68 -16.33 17.78 4.11
C ALA A 68 -16.02 16.44 3.42
N PHE A 69 -14.76 16.19 3.03
CA PHE A 69 -14.32 14.92 2.46
C PHE A 69 -14.45 13.77 3.47
N ARG A 70 -14.10 14.01 4.74
CA ARG A 70 -14.32 13.05 5.83
C ARG A 70 -15.80 12.75 6.03
N GLU A 71 -16.67 13.75 5.94
CA GLU A 71 -18.11 13.62 6.14
C GLU A 71 -18.82 12.95 4.95
N GLU A 72 -18.37 13.23 3.73
CA GLU A 72 -18.85 12.61 2.51
C GLU A 72 -18.38 11.15 2.39
N CYS A 73 -17.11 10.86 2.71
CA CYS A 73 -16.63 9.48 2.90
C CYS A 73 -17.39 8.75 4.01
N ALA A 74 -17.68 9.40 5.14
CA ALA A 74 -18.43 8.80 6.24
C ALA A 74 -19.91 8.55 5.89
N THR A 75 -20.51 9.40 5.05
CA THR A 75 -21.89 9.27 4.57
C THR A 75 -21.99 8.18 3.50
N MET A 76 -21.03 8.13 2.57
CA MET A 76 -20.91 7.05 1.59
C MET A 76 -20.65 5.69 2.28
N LEU A 77 -19.79 5.67 3.33
CA LEU A 77 -19.61 4.50 4.21
C LEU A 77 -20.89 4.12 4.97
N ARG A 78 -21.71 5.08 5.41
CA ARG A 78 -22.98 4.79 6.11
C ARG A 78 -24.06 4.25 5.17
N GLU A 79 -24.20 4.78 3.97
CA GLU A 79 -25.18 4.29 2.98
C GLU A 79 -24.79 2.92 2.41
N LEU A 80 -23.51 2.71 2.10
CA LEU A 80 -22.99 1.40 1.70
C LEU A 80 -23.20 0.35 2.82
N SER A 81 -23.20 0.76 4.09
CA SER A 81 -23.32 -0.16 5.23
C SER A 81 -24.69 -0.79 5.34
N ARG A 82 -25.74 -0.02 4.99
CA ARG A 82 -27.13 -0.47 5.04
C ARG A 82 -27.47 -1.43 3.89
N LEU A 83 -26.76 -1.34 2.78
CA LEU A 83 -27.03 -2.10 1.56
C LEU A 83 -26.19 -3.38 1.41
N VAL A 84 -24.98 -3.42 2.00
CA VAL A 84 -24.07 -4.58 1.97
C VAL A 84 -24.59 -5.79 2.77
N LEU A 85 -25.54 -5.60 3.69
CA LEU A 85 -26.10 -6.67 4.53
C LEU A 85 -27.04 -7.66 3.79
N LYS A 86 -27.35 -7.46 2.49
CA LYS A 86 -28.45 -8.16 1.82
C LYS A 86 -28.14 -9.08 0.62
N THR A 87 -26.88 -9.37 0.25
CA THR A 87 -26.59 -10.14 -1.00
C THR A 87 -25.76 -11.43 -0.83
N PRO A 88 -26.03 -12.49 -1.63
CA PRO A 88 -25.41 -13.81 -1.47
C PRO A 88 -23.96 -13.87 -1.98
N LYS A 89 -23.14 -14.68 -1.32
CA LYS A 89 -21.68 -14.79 -1.51
C LYS A 89 -21.32 -15.77 -2.63
N LYS A 90 -20.55 -15.34 -3.64
CA LYS A 90 -19.79 -16.27 -4.49
C LYS A 90 -18.42 -16.50 -3.86
N VAL A 91 -18.05 -17.76 -3.68
CA VAL A 91 -16.92 -18.18 -2.85
C VAL A 91 -16.04 -19.15 -3.62
N ILE A 92 -14.72 -19.06 -3.42
CA ILE A 92 -13.72 -19.97 -4.01
C ILE A 92 -13.48 -21.12 -3.04
N HIS A 93 -13.81 -22.32 -3.49
CA HIS A 93 -13.52 -23.55 -2.76
C HIS A 93 -12.13 -24.07 -3.10
N LEU A 94 -11.29 -24.28 -2.08
CA LEU A 94 -9.91 -24.74 -2.22
C LEU A 94 -9.68 -26.08 -1.53
N SER A 95 -8.74 -26.86 -2.06
CA SER A 95 -8.17 -28.00 -1.34
C SER A 95 -7.40 -27.52 -0.11
N TYR A 96 -7.18 -28.42 0.86
CA TYR A 96 -6.49 -28.08 2.11
C TYR A 96 -5.11 -27.45 1.89
N TRP A 97 -4.30 -28.03 0.99
CA TRP A 97 -2.94 -27.54 0.73
C TRP A 97 -2.93 -26.16 0.08
N VAL A 98 -3.83 -25.90 -0.88
CA VAL A 98 -3.92 -24.58 -1.51
C VAL A 98 -4.44 -23.54 -0.52
N PHE A 99 -5.40 -23.92 0.33
CA PHE A 99 -5.85 -23.06 1.43
C PHE A 99 -4.71 -22.76 2.41
N ALA A 100 -3.88 -23.75 2.75
CA ALA A 100 -2.74 -23.59 3.64
C ALA A 100 -1.69 -22.62 3.07
N VAL A 101 -1.39 -22.71 1.78
CA VAL A 101 -0.50 -21.76 1.09
C VAL A 101 -1.04 -20.33 1.22
N TRP A 102 -2.33 -20.10 0.92
CA TRP A 102 -2.93 -18.79 1.06
C TRP A 102 -2.98 -18.29 2.51
N TRP A 103 -3.16 -19.21 3.47
CA TRP A 103 -3.07 -18.88 4.89
C TRP A 103 -1.69 -18.35 5.25
N VAL A 104 -0.63 -19.03 4.80
CA VAL A 104 0.76 -18.58 5.01
C VAL A 104 1.01 -17.25 4.32
N VAL A 105 0.63 -17.09 3.05
CA VAL A 105 0.82 -15.84 2.30
C VAL A 105 0.16 -14.65 3.02
N ILE A 106 -1.10 -14.79 3.42
CA ILE A 106 -1.83 -13.71 4.10
C ILE A 106 -1.23 -13.42 5.48
N LEU A 107 -0.78 -14.45 6.21
CA LEU A 107 -0.07 -14.26 7.47
C LEU A 107 1.24 -13.49 7.25
N SER A 108 2.03 -13.88 6.25
CA SER A 108 3.31 -13.24 5.91
C SER A 108 3.13 -11.76 5.58
N VAL A 109 2.09 -11.39 4.82
CA VAL A 109 1.78 -9.97 4.55
C VAL A 109 1.60 -9.20 5.85
N HIS A 110 0.80 -9.70 6.80
CA HIS A 110 0.61 -9.02 8.09
C HIS A 110 1.87 -9.01 8.95
N VAL A 111 2.68 -10.08 8.94
CA VAL A 111 3.94 -10.13 9.69
C VAL A 111 4.94 -9.11 9.16
N ILE A 112 5.15 -9.07 7.84
CA ILE A 112 6.07 -8.13 7.19
C ILE A 112 5.68 -6.70 7.53
N THR A 113 4.40 -6.34 7.35
CA THR A 113 3.95 -4.97 7.61
C THR A 113 3.95 -4.63 9.10
N CYS A 114 3.60 -5.58 9.98
CA CYS A 114 3.66 -5.37 11.43
C CYS A 114 5.10 -5.09 11.88
N VAL A 115 6.04 -5.95 11.49
CA VAL A 115 7.45 -5.80 11.85
C VAL A 115 8.02 -4.52 11.26
N PHE A 116 7.75 -4.24 9.99
CA PHE A 116 8.20 -3.01 9.35
C PHE A 116 7.72 -1.76 10.09
N ASN A 117 6.41 -1.66 10.38
CA ASN A 117 5.86 -0.49 11.09
C ASN A 117 6.39 -0.38 12.53
N ALA A 118 6.58 -1.50 13.24
CA ALA A 118 7.17 -1.51 14.57
C ALA A 118 8.63 -1.03 14.55
N LEU A 119 9.44 -1.52 13.60
CA LEU A 119 10.82 -1.09 13.41
C LEU A 119 10.88 0.38 12.99
N TYR A 120 9.95 0.84 12.17
CA TYR A 120 9.89 2.23 11.73
C TYR A 120 9.57 3.18 12.90
N ALA A 121 8.59 2.82 13.74
CA ALA A 121 8.29 3.54 14.97
C ALA A 121 9.49 3.54 15.95
N TYR A 122 10.15 2.39 16.12
CA TYR A 122 11.36 2.26 16.93
C TYR A 122 12.52 3.12 16.39
N SER A 123 12.69 3.15 15.07
CA SER A 123 13.72 3.93 14.41
C SER A 123 13.52 5.42 14.66
N TYR A 124 12.29 5.94 14.54
CA TYR A 124 11.99 7.33 14.88
C TYR A 124 12.16 7.64 16.37
N TRP A 125 11.84 6.67 17.25
CA TRP A 125 12.11 6.82 18.68
C TRP A 125 13.62 6.94 18.97
N LYS A 126 14.46 6.15 18.29
CA LYS A 126 15.92 6.18 18.41
C LYS A 126 16.59 7.32 17.66
N LEU A 127 15.96 7.83 16.61
CA LEU A 127 16.43 8.97 15.84
C LEU A 127 16.43 10.24 16.70
N LYS A 128 15.51 10.36 17.66
CA LYS A 128 15.43 11.53 18.53
C LYS A 128 16.74 11.76 19.29
N GLY A 129 17.34 12.94 19.10
CA GLY A 129 18.60 13.33 19.72
C GLY A 129 19.84 12.60 19.21
N SER A 130 19.75 11.81 18.12
CA SER A 130 20.92 11.17 17.51
C SER A 130 21.68 12.14 16.59
N TYR A 131 22.95 11.82 16.32
CA TYR A 131 23.77 12.59 15.36
C TYR A 131 23.14 12.55 13.96
N LEU A 132 22.58 11.41 13.55
CA LEU A 132 21.86 11.30 12.27
C LEU A 132 20.70 12.30 12.18
N ASN A 133 19.94 12.51 13.26
CA ASN A 133 18.86 13.50 13.26
C ASN A 133 19.37 14.93 13.16
N LEU A 134 20.52 15.24 13.77
CA LEU A 134 21.16 16.53 13.61
C LEU A 134 21.55 16.78 12.15
N CYS A 135 22.12 15.78 11.48
CA CYS A 135 22.45 15.85 10.04
C CYS A 135 21.18 16.04 9.19
N LEU A 136 20.13 15.24 9.44
CA LEU A 136 18.86 15.37 8.72
C LEU A 136 18.23 16.75 8.91
N ALA A 137 18.26 17.30 10.13
CA ALA A 137 17.77 18.64 10.43
C ALA A 137 18.62 19.72 9.73
N PHE A 138 19.94 19.58 9.74
CA PHE A 138 20.85 20.50 9.05
C PHE A 138 20.55 20.57 7.55
N TYR A 139 20.37 19.42 6.90
CA TYR A 139 20.05 19.32 5.47
C TYR A 139 18.56 19.50 5.13
N GLN A 140 17.71 19.82 6.12
CA GLN A 140 16.26 19.99 5.95
C GLN A 140 15.58 18.76 5.32
N ILE A 141 15.94 17.57 5.79
CA ILE A 141 15.43 16.29 5.31
C ILE A 141 14.47 15.70 6.34
N GLY A 142 13.23 15.45 5.90
CA GLY A 142 12.20 14.89 6.75
C GLY A 142 11.40 15.94 7.51
N LEU A 143 10.35 15.50 8.18
CA LEU A 143 9.60 16.35 9.11
C LEU A 143 10.46 16.71 10.34
N PRO A 144 10.27 17.92 10.90
CA PRO A 144 11.03 18.37 12.08
C PRO A 144 10.84 17.45 13.29
N GLU A 145 11.83 17.45 14.20
CA GLU A 145 11.85 16.57 15.38
C GLU A 145 10.57 16.67 16.25
N LYS A 146 9.96 17.86 16.35
CA LYS A 146 8.71 18.08 17.09
C LYS A 146 7.57 17.17 16.62
N ASP A 147 7.56 16.79 15.34
CA ASP A 147 6.51 16.00 14.71
C ASP A 147 6.80 14.48 14.75
N HIS A 148 8.00 14.07 15.19
CA HIS A 148 8.39 12.66 15.28
C HIS A 148 7.47 11.84 16.19
N GLY A 149 6.95 12.46 17.26
CA GLY A 149 5.98 11.81 18.15
C GLY A 149 4.73 11.33 17.42
N VAL A 150 4.22 12.10 16.47
CA VAL A 150 3.03 11.73 15.68
C VAL A 150 3.37 10.57 14.75
N ILE A 151 4.54 10.59 14.11
CA ILE A 151 5.02 9.51 13.23
C ILE A 151 5.11 8.19 14.00
N ILE A 152 5.71 8.21 15.19
CA ILE A 152 5.84 7.05 16.08
C ILE A 152 4.46 6.48 16.43
N ILE A 153 3.53 7.35 16.86
CA ILE A 153 2.17 6.93 17.24
C ILE A 153 1.43 6.30 16.05
N VAL A 154 1.48 6.93 14.87
CA VAL A 154 0.78 6.43 13.67
C VAL A 154 1.31 5.04 13.28
N HIS A 155 2.63 4.88 13.17
CA HIS A 155 3.21 3.57 12.83
C HIS A 155 2.99 2.51 13.93
N ALA A 156 3.00 2.90 15.21
CA ALA A 156 2.67 1.99 16.31
C ALA A 156 1.21 1.51 16.25
N ILE A 157 0.26 2.40 15.92
CA ILE A 157 -1.14 2.04 15.72
C ILE A 157 -1.29 1.08 14.55
N VAL A 158 -0.70 1.40 13.39
CA VAL A 158 -0.77 0.55 12.19
C VAL A 158 -0.14 -0.83 12.46
N SER A 159 1.02 -0.88 13.12
CA SER A 159 1.66 -2.12 13.57
C SER A 159 0.71 -2.94 14.46
N THR A 160 0.05 -2.28 15.42
CA THR A 160 -0.90 -2.95 16.34
C THR A 160 -2.08 -3.54 15.58
N ILE A 161 -2.61 -2.84 14.57
CA ILE A 161 -3.71 -3.36 13.73
C ILE A 161 -3.28 -4.65 13.01
N HIS A 162 -2.10 -4.68 12.39
CA HIS A 162 -1.58 -5.90 11.75
C HIS A 162 -1.28 -7.00 12.78
N GLY A 163 -0.76 -6.64 13.96
CA GLY A 163 -0.57 -7.55 15.11
C GLY A 163 -1.88 -8.22 15.56
N ILE A 164 -2.97 -7.46 15.63
CA ILE A 164 -4.31 -8.01 15.91
C ILE A 164 -4.72 -9.01 14.82
N CYS A 165 -4.48 -8.71 13.54
CA CYS A 165 -4.77 -9.65 12.45
C CYS A 165 -3.97 -10.97 12.58
N ILE A 166 -2.68 -10.90 12.95
CA ILE A 166 -1.83 -12.06 13.21
C ILE A 166 -2.41 -12.90 14.35
N LEU A 167 -2.69 -12.26 15.50
CA LEU A 167 -3.24 -12.94 16.67
C LEU A 167 -4.58 -13.63 16.38
N LEU A 168 -5.42 -13.03 15.53
CA LEU A 168 -6.69 -13.63 15.13
C LEU A 168 -6.52 -14.85 14.23
N MET A 169 -5.56 -14.81 13.30
CA MET A 169 -5.27 -15.97 12.43
C MET A 169 -4.64 -17.12 13.22
N LEU A 170 -3.65 -16.83 14.06
CA LEU A 170 -2.99 -17.83 14.91
C LEU A 170 -3.94 -18.37 15.96
N GLY A 171 -4.56 -17.50 16.76
CA GLY A 171 -5.51 -17.88 17.80
C GLY A 171 -6.74 -18.58 17.24
N GLY A 172 -7.22 -18.18 16.06
CA GLY A 172 -8.30 -18.87 15.38
C GLY A 172 -7.93 -20.28 14.93
N SER A 173 -6.71 -20.46 14.43
CA SER A 173 -6.21 -21.75 13.97
C SER A 173 -5.93 -22.72 15.14
N LEU A 174 -5.33 -22.21 16.22
CA LEU A 174 -5.10 -22.97 17.44
C LEU A 174 -6.43 -23.41 18.08
N ARG A 175 -7.41 -22.50 18.17
CA ARG A 175 -8.71 -22.82 18.78
C ARG A 175 -9.49 -23.88 18.00
N GLN A 176 -9.32 -23.91 16.68
CA GLN A 176 -10.04 -24.83 15.79
C GLN A 176 -9.25 -26.10 15.47
N ASN A 177 -8.00 -26.22 15.94
CA ASN A 177 -7.06 -27.29 15.55
C ASN A 177 -6.99 -27.51 14.03
N SER A 178 -7.21 -26.44 13.26
CA SER A 178 -7.23 -26.41 11.80
C SER A 178 -6.99 -24.98 11.34
N LEU A 179 -6.39 -24.80 10.17
CA LEU A 179 -6.10 -23.47 9.63
C LEU A 179 -7.40 -22.68 9.47
N ALA A 180 -7.44 -21.52 10.09
CA ALA A 180 -8.58 -20.61 10.06
C ALA A 180 -8.12 -19.15 10.00
N PHE A 181 -8.87 -18.33 9.27
CA PHE A 181 -8.56 -16.89 9.16
C PHE A 181 -9.05 -16.07 10.35
N THR A 182 -10.11 -16.53 11.03
CA THR A 182 -10.62 -15.89 12.24
C THR A 182 -11.10 -16.93 13.26
N PRO A 183 -11.15 -16.60 14.57
CA PRO A 183 -11.58 -17.52 15.62
C PRO A 183 -13.04 -17.96 15.61
N TRP A 184 -13.87 -17.36 14.76
CA TRP A 184 -15.33 -17.53 14.75
C TRP A 184 -15.91 -17.96 13.41
N SER A 185 -15.17 -17.84 12.31
CA SER A 185 -15.59 -18.39 11.02
C SER A 185 -14.90 -19.72 10.78
N SER A 186 -15.65 -20.81 10.79
CA SER A 186 -15.24 -22.02 10.09
C SER A 186 -15.19 -21.67 8.61
N SER A 187 -13.99 -21.59 8.04
CA SER A 187 -13.81 -21.52 6.57
C SER A 187 -14.16 -22.85 5.91
N THR A 188 -14.60 -23.84 6.69
CA THR A 188 -15.13 -25.13 6.26
C THR A 188 -16.62 -25.03 5.95
N ALA A 189 -16.99 -25.38 4.72
CA ALA A 189 -18.39 -25.47 4.30
C ALA A 189 -19.15 -26.48 5.19
N GLY A 190 -20.21 -26.02 5.89
CA GLY A 190 -21.16 -26.88 6.61
C GLY A 190 -20.96 -27.05 8.12
N SER A 191 -19.97 -26.41 8.76
CA SER A 191 -19.76 -26.55 10.22
C SER A 191 -20.18 -25.30 11.00
N ALA A 192 -21.47 -25.16 11.31
CA ALA A 192 -21.98 -24.11 12.19
C ALA A 192 -21.94 -24.57 13.66
N ASN A 193 -20.75 -24.74 14.25
CA ASN A 193 -20.65 -25.10 15.67
C ASN A 193 -20.57 -23.83 16.54
N ARG A 194 -21.71 -23.40 17.10
CA ARG A 194 -21.80 -22.35 18.14
C ARG A 194 -21.24 -22.92 19.45
N ARG A 195 -19.96 -22.69 19.76
CA ARG A 195 -19.37 -23.03 21.07
C ARG A 195 -18.97 -21.78 21.87
N ARG A 196 -19.36 -21.77 23.16
CA ARG A 196 -19.24 -20.69 24.16
C ARG A 196 -17.95 -19.87 23.99
N SER A 197 -18.12 -18.57 23.74
CA SER A 197 -17.06 -17.58 23.66
C SER A 197 -16.71 -17.09 25.08
N SER A 198 -15.43 -17.03 25.43
CA SER A 198 -14.98 -16.39 26.67
C SER A 198 -15.25 -14.87 26.64
N ALA A 199 -15.32 -14.22 27.81
CA ALA A 199 -15.59 -12.77 27.92
C ALA A 199 -14.49 -11.92 27.27
N LEU A 200 -13.22 -12.32 27.41
CA LEU A 200 -12.09 -11.69 26.72
C LEU A 200 -12.27 -11.75 25.21
N LEU A 201 -12.64 -12.93 24.68
CA LEU A 201 -12.89 -13.12 23.26
C LEU A 201 -14.04 -12.24 22.74
N GLN A 202 -15.11 -12.03 23.54
CA GLN A 202 -16.20 -11.12 23.16
C GLN A 202 -15.75 -9.66 23.13
N SER A 203 -14.88 -9.23 24.03
CA SER A 203 -14.31 -7.88 24.00
C SER A 203 -13.38 -7.69 22.80
N PHE A 204 -12.55 -8.69 22.46
CA PHE A 204 -11.75 -8.67 21.23
C PHE A 204 -12.59 -8.67 19.96
N ILE A 205 -13.68 -9.46 19.92
CA ILE A 205 -14.61 -9.48 18.79
C ILE A 205 -15.28 -8.11 18.60
N ARG A 206 -15.69 -7.45 19.70
CA ARG A 206 -16.29 -6.11 19.65
C ARG A 206 -15.29 -5.05 19.20
N LEU A 207 -14.05 -5.12 19.67
CA LEU A 207 -12.99 -4.21 19.23
C LEU A 207 -12.64 -4.44 17.76
N TYR A 208 -12.47 -5.69 17.36
CA TYR A 208 -12.19 -6.09 15.99
C TYR A 208 -13.31 -5.67 15.04
N SER A 209 -14.58 -5.95 15.39
CA SER A 209 -15.70 -5.54 14.54
C SER A 209 -15.79 -4.02 14.46
N LYS A 210 -15.59 -3.28 15.54
CA LYS A 210 -15.61 -1.81 15.52
C LYS A 210 -14.47 -1.22 14.67
N VAL A 211 -13.27 -1.80 14.74
CA VAL A 211 -12.09 -1.36 13.97
C VAL A 211 -12.20 -1.77 12.50
N MET A 212 -12.68 -2.98 12.21
CA MET A 212 -12.70 -3.54 10.85
C MET A 212 -14.01 -3.30 10.10
N TYR A 213 -15.09 -2.86 10.75
CA TYR A 213 -16.38 -2.57 10.10
C TYR A 213 -16.27 -1.46 9.03
N PRO A 214 -15.55 -0.34 9.26
CA PRO A 214 -15.31 0.67 8.21
C PRO A 214 -14.51 0.12 7.02
N PHE A 215 -13.56 -0.78 7.27
CA PHE A 215 -12.71 -1.42 6.25
C PHE A 215 -13.40 -2.57 5.50
N SER A 216 -14.35 -3.24 6.16
CA SER A 216 -15.17 -4.34 5.63
C SER A 216 -16.23 -3.89 4.62
N LEU A 217 -16.46 -2.59 4.55
CA LEU A 217 -17.54 -1.94 3.80
C LEU A 217 -17.29 -1.91 2.28
N CYS A 218 -16.04 -1.99 1.86
CA CYS A 218 -15.62 -2.28 0.49
C CYS A 218 -15.69 -3.79 0.17
N GLY A 219 -16.83 -4.42 0.48
CA GLY A 219 -17.00 -5.86 0.45
C GLY A 219 -17.07 -6.46 -0.96
N VAL A 220 -16.25 -7.48 -1.21
CA VAL A 220 -16.11 -8.25 -2.47
C VAL A 220 -17.41 -8.86 -3.04
N ASN A 221 -18.44 -9.00 -2.20
CA ASN A 221 -19.72 -9.62 -2.57
C ASN A 221 -20.82 -8.60 -2.91
N GLY A 222 -20.53 -7.29 -2.89
CA GLY A 222 -21.52 -6.25 -3.23
C GLY A 222 -21.71 -6.04 -4.73
N LYS A 223 -22.90 -5.57 -5.13
CA LYS A 223 -23.21 -5.15 -6.51
C LYS A 223 -22.26 -4.05 -7.03
N TYR A 224 -21.72 -3.23 -6.13
CA TYR A 224 -20.79 -2.13 -6.41
C TYR A 224 -19.32 -2.49 -6.21
N PHE A 225 -18.96 -3.77 -6.23
CA PHE A 225 -17.57 -4.22 -6.09
C PHE A 225 -16.63 -3.51 -7.07
N HIS A 226 -17.00 -3.46 -8.35
CA HIS A 226 -16.19 -2.80 -9.38
C HIS A 226 -16.07 -1.30 -9.13
N PHE A 227 -17.12 -0.63 -8.65
CA PHE A 227 -17.04 0.80 -8.33
C PHE A 227 -16.08 1.06 -7.17
N ALA A 228 -16.22 0.32 -6.05
CA ALA A 228 -15.34 0.46 -4.89
C ALA A 228 -13.88 0.11 -5.23
N LEU A 229 -13.66 -0.93 -6.05
CA LEU A 229 -12.36 -1.31 -6.56
C LEU A 229 -11.76 -0.20 -7.43
N ASN A 230 -12.53 0.34 -8.39
CA ASN A 230 -12.07 1.41 -9.28
C ASN A 230 -11.72 2.69 -8.51
N CYS A 231 -12.51 3.06 -7.50
CA CYS A 231 -12.18 4.22 -6.65
C CYS A 231 -10.86 4.02 -5.91
N ARG A 232 -10.63 2.81 -5.41
CA ARG A 232 -9.40 2.46 -4.71
C ARG A 232 -8.19 2.44 -5.64
N GLU A 233 -8.32 1.77 -6.79
CA GLU A 233 -7.30 1.74 -7.86
C GLU A 233 -6.95 3.15 -8.33
N LEU A 234 -7.92 4.06 -8.44
CA LEU A 234 -7.69 5.47 -8.78
C LEU A 234 -6.89 6.21 -7.70
N VAL A 235 -7.28 6.07 -6.43
CA VAL A 235 -6.58 6.70 -5.30
C VAL A 235 -5.16 6.16 -5.18
N GLU A 236 -4.99 4.84 -5.26
CA GLU A 236 -3.68 4.17 -5.20
C GLU A 236 -2.80 4.54 -6.38
N THR A 237 -3.33 4.54 -7.61
CA THR A 237 -2.59 4.98 -8.80
C THR A 237 -2.13 6.42 -8.67
N THR A 238 -2.98 7.30 -8.13
CA THR A 238 -2.61 8.70 -7.87
C THR A 238 -1.47 8.80 -6.87
N LEU A 239 -1.59 8.12 -5.73
CA LEU A 239 -0.56 8.11 -4.67
C LEU A 239 0.76 7.46 -5.15
N GLN A 240 0.68 6.36 -5.90
CA GLN A 240 1.84 5.70 -6.50
C GLN A 240 2.46 6.53 -7.61
N THR A 241 1.68 7.33 -8.36
CA THR A 241 2.21 8.29 -9.35
C THR A 241 3.00 9.39 -8.65
N VAL A 242 2.50 9.92 -7.54
CA VAL A 242 3.23 10.90 -6.71
C VAL A 242 4.53 10.27 -6.19
N GLN A 243 4.47 9.03 -5.72
CA GLN A 243 5.65 8.29 -5.28
C GLN A 243 6.64 8.10 -6.43
N ALA A 244 6.21 7.64 -7.61
CA ALA A 244 7.04 7.44 -8.79
C ALA A 244 7.67 8.74 -9.30
N TYR A 245 6.93 9.85 -9.30
CA TYR A 245 7.48 11.17 -9.64
C TYR A 245 8.60 11.56 -8.67
N ARG A 246 8.34 11.44 -7.36
CA ARG A 246 9.34 11.73 -6.32
C ARG A 246 10.58 10.83 -6.43
N MET A 247 10.39 9.56 -6.76
CA MET A 247 11.49 8.63 -7.04
C MET A 247 12.27 9.05 -8.28
N SER A 248 11.59 9.51 -9.33
CA SER A 248 12.23 9.92 -10.58
C SER A 248 13.13 11.14 -10.44
N THR A 249 12.82 12.03 -9.50
CA THR A 249 13.58 13.24 -9.23
C THR A 249 14.68 13.05 -8.20
N LEU A 250 14.50 12.12 -7.26
CA LEU A 250 15.43 11.91 -6.15
C LEU A 250 16.38 10.72 -6.35
N LEU A 251 15.99 9.67 -7.07
CA LEU A 251 16.85 8.49 -7.21
C LEU A 251 17.77 8.59 -8.43
N PRO A 252 19.10 8.63 -8.24
CA PRO A 252 20.04 8.54 -9.35
C PRO A 252 20.09 7.12 -9.96
N ARG A 253 19.67 6.10 -9.19
CA ARG A 253 19.72 4.70 -9.62
C ARG A 253 18.66 4.38 -10.67
N THR A 254 19.10 4.17 -11.90
CA THR A 254 18.19 3.85 -13.02
C THR A 254 17.41 2.55 -12.83
N LEU A 255 17.96 1.56 -12.12
CA LEU A 255 17.28 0.27 -11.90
C LEU A 255 16.09 0.42 -10.97
N LEU A 256 16.30 1.10 -9.84
CA LEU A 256 15.25 1.36 -8.86
C LEU A 256 14.17 2.26 -9.47
N ASN A 257 14.58 3.29 -10.23
CA ASN A 257 13.66 4.17 -10.94
C ASN A 257 12.81 3.42 -12.00
N ARG A 258 13.42 2.53 -12.78
CA ARG A 258 12.70 1.64 -13.72
C ARG A 258 11.73 0.71 -13.00
N PHE A 259 12.13 0.18 -11.84
CA PHE A 259 11.27 -0.68 -11.04
C PHE A 259 9.98 0.05 -10.61
N TYR A 260 10.04 1.33 -10.25
CA TYR A 260 8.83 2.13 -9.95
C TYR A 260 7.91 2.31 -11.15
N VAL A 261 8.49 2.62 -12.31
CA VAL A 261 7.70 2.76 -13.53
C VAL A 261 6.99 1.45 -13.84
N VAL A 262 7.67 0.31 -13.66
CA VAL A 262 7.06 -1.02 -13.82
C VAL A 262 5.95 -1.26 -12.79
N LEU A 263 6.13 -0.90 -11.51
CA LEU A 263 5.08 -1.01 -10.50
C LEU A 263 3.85 -0.17 -10.86
N LEU A 264 4.06 1.07 -11.32
CA LEU A 264 2.98 1.96 -11.73
C LEU A 264 2.22 1.40 -12.94
N VAL A 265 2.93 0.92 -13.96
CA VAL A 265 2.33 0.27 -15.13
C VAL A 265 1.57 -1.00 -14.71
N ALA A 266 2.15 -1.80 -13.82
CA ALA A 266 1.51 -3.01 -13.30
C ALA A 266 0.23 -2.70 -12.54
N ASN A 267 0.17 -1.58 -11.80
CA ASN A 267 -1.06 -1.11 -11.16
C ASN A 267 -2.14 -0.76 -12.19
N CYS A 268 -1.80 0.07 -13.17
CA CYS A 268 -2.72 0.47 -14.26
C CYS A 268 -3.22 -0.71 -15.10
N TRP A 269 -2.45 -1.80 -15.17
CA TRP A 269 -2.81 -2.99 -15.94
C TRP A 269 -3.38 -4.11 -15.07
N SER A 270 -3.43 -3.95 -13.75
CA SER A 270 -3.81 -5.02 -12.82
C SER A 270 -5.22 -5.57 -13.10
N SER A 271 -6.18 -4.67 -13.28
CA SER A 271 -7.57 -4.96 -13.63
C SER A 271 -7.70 -5.60 -15.01
N HIS A 272 -7.02 -5.04 -16.02
CA HIS A 272 -7.03 -5.56 -17.39
C HIS A 272 -6.36 -6.94 -17.51
N ILE A 273 -5.23 -7.16 -16.83
CA ILE A 273 -4.54 -8.46 -16.78
C ILE A 273 -5.48 -9.49 -16.16
N ALA A 274 -6.13 -9.16 -15.04
CA ALA A 274 -7.08 -10.06 -14.39
C ALA A 274 -8.27 -10.41 -15.31
N ASP A 275 -8.81 -9.44 -16.05
CA ASP A 275 -9.86 -9.67 -17.04
C ASP A 275 -9.40 -10.59 -18.19
N SER A 276 -8.18 -10.37 -18.70
CA SER A 276 -7.62 -11.16 -19.80
C SER A 276 -7.30 -12.61 -19.44
N VAL A 277 -6.76 -12.85 -18.24
CA VAL A 277 -6.34 -14.20 -17.79
C VAL A 277 -7.53 -15.05 -17.38
N PHE A 278 -8.58 -14.43 -16.81
CA PHE A 278 -9.74 -15.15 -16.26
C PHE A 278 -11.02 -15.01 -17.12
N PHE A 279 -10.89 -14.56 -18.37
CA PHE A 279 -12.01 -14.31 -19.27
C PHE A 279 -12.94 -15.55 -19.37
N GLY A 280 -14.20 -15.38 -18.99
CA GLY A 280 -15.28 -16.35 -19.20
C GLY A 280 -15.31 -17.60 -18.29
N ARG A 281 -14.41 -17.75 -17.29
CA ARG A 281 -14.32 -19.02 -16.52
C ARG A 281 -14.76 -18.98 -15.05
N ASP A 282 -14.59 -17.88 -14.31
CA ASP A 282 -15.10 -17.75 -12.92
C ASP A 282 -14.98 -16.30 -12.38
N GLU A 283 -16.12 -15.66 -12.10
CA GLU A 283 -16.18 -14.30 -11.54
C GLU A 283 -15.45 -14.17 -10.20
N ALA A 284 -15.51 -15.20 -9.33
CA ALA A 284 -14.90 -15.12 -8.01
C ALA A 284 -13.36 -15.13 -8.11
N ARG A 285 -12.81 -15.94 -9.01
CA ARG A 285 -11.35 -16.03 -9.26
C ARG A 285 -10.80 -14.76 -9.87
N ARG A 286 -11.56 -14.13 -10.78
CA ARG A 286 -11.20 -12.84 -11.36
C ARG A 286 -11.09 -11.75 -10.29
N ARG A 287 -12.12 -11.61 -9.45
CA ARG A 287 -12.10 -10.66 -8.31
C ARG A 287 -10.94 -10.94 -7.37
N PHE A 288 -10.70 -12.22 -7.08
CA PHE A 288 -9.58 -12.63 -6.24
C PHE A 288 -8.22 -12.20 -6.82
N ALA A 289 -8.01 -12.39 -8.13
CA ALA A 289 -6.78 -11.99 -8.80
C ALA A 289 -6.55 -10.47 -8.73
N CYS A 290 -7.58 -9.66 -8.98
CA CYS A 290 -7.50 -8.20 -8.82
C CYS A 290 -7.05 -7.82 -7.40
N ILE A 291 -7.68 -8.41 -6.37
CA ILE A 291 -7.38 -8.12 -4.96
C ILE A 291 -5.96 -8.56 -4.59
N VAL A 292 -5.44 -9.65 -5.18
CA VAL A 292 -4.06 -10.12 -4.98
C VAL A 292 -3.05 -9.17 -5.59
N MET A 293 -3.26 -8.73 -6.84
CA MET A 293 -2.36 -7.78 -7.49
C MET A 293 -2.30 -6.45 -6.73
N ASP A 294 -3.46 -5.92 -6.39
CA ASP A 294 -3.64 -4.74 -5.54
C ASP A 294 -2.88 -4.87 -4.20
N CYS A 295 -3.03 -6.01 -3.50
CA CYS A 295 -2.28 -6.29 -2.27
C CYS A 295 -0.75 -6.30 -2.46
N ILE A 296 -0.25 -6.89 -3.55
CA ILE A 296 1.19 -6.92 -3.85
C ILE A 296 1.71 -5.50 -4.08
N LEU A 297 0.97 -4.69 -4.86
CA LEU A 297 1.35 -3.33 -5.19
C LEU A 297 1.36 -2.42 -3.97
N ASP A 298 0.34 -2.52 -3.10
CA ASP A 298 0.29 -1.81 -1.82
C ASP A 298 1.46 -2.18 -0.91
N LEU A 299 1.81 -3.48 -0.83
CA LEU A 299 2.93 -3.95 -0.01
C LEU A 299 4.26 -3.40 -0.53
N MET A 300 4.43 -3.36 -1.84
CA MET A 300 5.62 -2.76 -2.45
C MET A 300 5.67 -1.25 -2.19
N ALA A 301 4.56 -0.54 -2.38
CA ALA A 301 4.47 0.90 -2.20
C ALA A 301 4.75 1.36 -0.75
N CYS A 302 4.23 0.65 0.25
CA CYS A 302 4.39 1.05 1.66
C CYS A 302 5.66 0.53 2.32
N THR A 303 6.15 -0.66 1.93
CA THR A 303 7.23 -1.36 2.65
C THR A 303 8.36 -1.75 1.71
N GLY A 304 8.07 -2.47 0.62
CA GLY A 304 9.12 -3.08 -0.22
C GLY A 304 10.13 -2.06 -0.73
N VAL A 305 9.63 -0.92 -1.18
CA VAL A 305 10.39 0.23 -1.65
C VAL A 305 11.38 0.77 -0.61
N VAL A 306 10.89 1.04 0.60
CA VAL A 306 11.70 1.62 1.67
C VAL A 306 12.77 0.62 2.10
N VAL A 307 12.41 -0.66 2.17
CA VAL A 307 13.35 -1.75 2.50
C VAL A 307 14.43 -1.88 1.43
N LEU A 308 14.08 -1.84 0.14
CA LEU A 308 15.06 -1.92 -0.95
C LEU A 308 16.11 -0.81 -0.86
N VAL A 309 15.70 0.42 -0.57
CA VAL A 309 16.64 1.54 -0.36
C VAL A 309 17.48 1.30 0.90
N LEU A 310 16.87 0.92 2.02
CA LEU A 310 17.58 0.72 3.28
C LEU A 310 18.66 -0.37 3.20
N LEU A 311 18.42 -1.46 2.45
CA LEU A 311 19.36 -2.55 2.30
C LEU A 311 20.72 -2.11 1.73
N ASP A 312 20.74 -1.06 0.90
CA ASP A 312 21.96 -0.49 0.36
C ASP A 312 22.82 0.24 1.42
N TYR A 313 22.22 0.65 2.55
CA TYR A 313 22.88 1.40 3.62
C TYR A 313 23.18 0.58 4.87
N VAL A 314 22.73 -0.68 4.94
CA VAL A 314 22.93 -1.55 6.11
C VAL A 314 24.41 -1.79 6.39
N GLY A 315 25.25 -1.88 5.35
CA GLY A 315 26.69 -2.10 5.49
C GLY A 315 27.46 -0.88 6.02
N ASP A 316 26.97 0.33 5.72
CA ASP A 316 27.62 1.59 6.09
C ASP A 316 27.13 2.14 7.43
N TYR A 317 26.01 1.62 7.95
CA TYR A 317 25.39 2.08 9.19
C TYR A 317 26.12 1.54 10.42
N ASP A 318 26.58 2.43 11.29
CA ASP A 318 27.23 2.06 12.54
C ASP A 318 26.21 2.12 13.70
N PRO A 319 25.85 0.98 14.31
CA PRO A 319 24.88 0.93 15.39
C PRO A 319 25.39 1.54 16.70
N THR A 320 26.70 1.71 16.86
CA THR A 320 27.30 2.25 18.09
C THR A 320 27.10 3.76 18.21
N ILE A 321 27.23 4.47 17.10
CA ILE A 321 27.04 5.94 17.01
C ILE A 321 25.64 6.32 16.53
N LEU A 322 24.79 5.34 16.19
CA LEU A 322 23.44 5.53 15.64
C LEU A 322 23.43 6.45 14.40
N SER A 323 24.45 6.32 13.57
CA SER A 323 24.67 7.13 12.35
C SER A 323 25.64 6.42 11.39
N PHE A 324 25.92 7.07 10.27
CA PHE A 324 27.00 6.69 9.36
C PHE A 324 28.33 7.28 9.86
N ASN A 325 29.43 6.58 9.57
CA ASN A 325 30.78 7.00 9.94
C ASN A 325 31.08 8.42 9.40
N GLU A 326 31.68 9.27 10.24
CA GLU A 326 32.06 10.65 9.90
C GLU A 326 32.87 10.75 8.60
N VAL A 327 33.76 9.79 8.33
CA VAL A 327 34.58 9.78 7.10
C VAL A 327 33.72 9.73 5.84
N VAL A 328 32.60 9.02 5.88
CA VAL A 328 31.69 8.85 4.74
C VAL A 328 30.89 10.12 4.47
N TRP A 329 30.69 10.96 5.49
CA TRP A 329 30.05 12.27 5.34
C TRP A 329 30.92 13.33 4.62
N TYR A 330 32.20 13.05 4.41
CA TYR A 330 33.10 13.92 3.61
C TYR A 330 33.18 13.49 2.13
N ASP A 331 32.54 12.37 1.76
CA ASP A 331 32.41 11.96 0.36
C ASP A 331 31.19 12.65 -0.27
N ASP A 332 31.44 13.68 -1.08
CA ASP A 332 30.39 14.47 -1.74
C ASP A 332 29.44 13.61 -2.60
N GLU A 333 29.95 12.57 -3.26
CA GLU A 333 29.14 11.70 -4.11
C GLU A 333 28.23 10.82 -3.26
N TRP A 334 28.78 10.21 -2.21
CA TRP A 334 28.01 9.41 -1.27
C TRP A 334 26.95 10.26 -0.56
N VAL A 335 27.31 11.44 -0.06
CA VAL A 335 26.38 12.33 0.67
C VAL A 335 25.26 12.80 -0.23
N ALA A 336 25.56 13.26 -1.45
CA ALA A 336 24.53 13.68 -2.40
C ALA A 336 23.55 12.54 -2.73
N ARG A 337 24.05 11.30 -2.83
CA ARG A 337 23.23 10.11 -3.06
C ARG A 337 22.40 9.76 -1.83
N ALA A 338 23.03 9.65 -0.67
CA ALA A 338 22.42 9.26 0.60
C ALA A 338 21.32 10.23 1.01
N LEU A 339 21.55 11.55 0.94
CA LEU A 339 20.55 12.54 1.30
C LEU A 339 19.30 12.46 0.40
N ASN A 340 19.48 12.23 -0.90
CA ASN A 340 18.35 12.07 -1.82
C ASN A 340 17.59 10.75 -1.61
N GLU A 341 18.30 9.65 -1.36
CA GLU A 341 17.70 8.33 -1.11
C GLU A 341 17.02 8.28 0.28
N LEU A 342 17.58 8.95 1.30
CA LEU A 342 16.98 9.07 2.63
C LEU A 342 15.65 9.83 2.62
N ARG A 343 15.44 10.77 1.68
CA ARG A 343 14.12 11.40 1.47
C ARG A 343 13.03 10.41 1.03
N MET A 344 13.41 9.21 0.58
CA MET A 344 12.47 8.11 0.32
C MET A 344 12.24 7.25 1.55
N VAL A 345 13.24 7.16 2.41
CA VAL A 345 13.16 6.43 3.68
C VAL A 345 12.35 7.22 4.69
N VAL A 346 12.79 8.42 5.08
CA VAL A 346 12.15 9.24 6.11
C VAL A 346 10.81 9.83 5.63
N ILE A 347 9.95 10.16 6.59
CA ILE A 347 8.72 10.90 6.34
C ILE A 347 9.07 12.36 6.04
N VAL A 348 8.89 12.76 4.79
CA VAL A 348 9.21 14.12 4.31
C VAL A 348 8.05 15.11 4.45
N SER A 349 6.81 14.62 4.56
CA SER A 349 5.62 15.44 4.67
C SER A 349 4.46 14.69 5.32
N TRP A 350 3.42 15.42 5.73
CA TRP A 350 2.17 14.84 6.21
C TRP A 350 1.45 14.01 5.15
N SER A 351 1.53 14.42 3.88
CA SER A 351 0.97 13.65 2.76
C SER A 351 1.72 12.33 2.54
N ASP A 352 3.05 12.32 2.73
CA ASP A 352 3.86 11.10 2.70
C ASP A 352 3.42 10.14 3.82
N LEU A 353 3.32 10.62 5.05
CA LEU A 353 2.81 9.83 6.19
C LEU A 353 1.41 9.27 5.93
N MET A 354 0.50 10.11 5.42
CA MET A 354 -0.86 9.71 5.09
C MET A 354 -0.87 8.61 4.01
N SER A 355 -0.12 8.80 2.92
CA SER A 355 -0.08 7.83 1.81
C SER A 355 0.42 6.45 2.26
N ARG A 356 1.50 6.39 3.05
CA ARG A 356 2.05 5.13 3.59
C ARG A 356 1.05 4.46 4.55
N THR A 357 0.35 5.26 5.35
CA THR A 357 -0.72 4.78 6.23
C THR A 357 -1.89 4.21 5.43
N MET A 358 -2.32 4.90 4.36
CA MET A 358 -3.39 4.45 3.48
C MET A 358 -3.06 3.13 2.80
N PHE A 359 -1.84 2.98 2.24
CA PHE A 359 -1.39 1.71 1.66
C PHE A 359 -1.35 0.58 2.70
N SER A 360 -0.83 0.84 3.90
CA SER A 360 -0.79 -0.18 4.96
C SER A 360 -2.20 -0.60 5.42
N LEU A 361 -3.16 0.33 5.48
CA LEU A 361 -4.56 0.00 5.75
C LEU A 361 -5.23 -0.71 4.56
N GLY A 362 -4.84 -0.36 3.32
CA GLY A 362 -5.22 -1.06 2.09
C GLY A 362 -4.89 -2.55 2.17
N LEU A 363 -3.72 -2.91 2.70
CA LEU A 363 -3.34 -4.30 2.96
C LEU A 363 -4.27 -5.03 3.93
N VAL A 364 -4.80 -4.34 4.95
CA VAL A 364 -5.80 -4.92 5.86
C VAL A 364 -7.13 -5.18 5.12
N ILE A 365 -7.54 -4.24 4.27
CA ILE A 365 -8.77 -4.35 3.47
C ILE A 365 -8.66 -5.49 2.46
N THR A 366 -7.59 -5.54 1.67
CA THR A 366 -7.35 -6.59 0.65
C THR A 366 -7.28 -7.96 1.27
N THR A 367 -6.48 -8.14 2.30
CA THR A 367 -6.34 -9.43 2.97
C THR A 367 -7.65 -9.88 3.61
N THR A 368 -8.46 -8.96 4.18
CA THR A 368 -9.80 -9.28 4.68
C THR A 368 -10.74 -9.72 3.56
N SER A 369 -10.66 -9.04 2.41
CA SER A 369 -11.40 -9.37 1.20
C SER A 369 -11.01 -10.74 0.63
N MET A 370 -9.72 -11.08 0.60
CA MET A 370 -9.22 -12.42 0.26
C MET A 370 -9.76 -13.48 1.20
N LYS A 371 -9.64 -13.28 2.52
CA LYS A 371 -10.13 -14.21 3.56
C LYS A 371 -11.62 -14.54 3.41
N ARG A 372 -12.42 -13.60 2.91
CA ARG A 372 -13.86 -13.78 2.66
C ARG A 372 -14.17 -14.62 1.43
N LEU A 373 -13.31 -14.57 0.42
CA LEU A 373 -13.46 -15.35 -0.81
C LEU A 373 -12.96 -16.78 -0.67
N LEU A 374 -11.97 -17.03 0.19
CA LEU A 374 -11.30 -18.33 0.30
C LEU A 374 -11.98 -19.25 1.31
N TRP A 375 -12.52 -20.38 0.84
CA TRP A 375 -13.10 -21.42 1.70
C TRP A 375 -12.42 -22.76 1.48
N GLN A 376 -12.29 -23.49 2.57
CA GLN A 376 -11.70 -24.82 2.59
C GLN A 376 -12.78 -25.88 2.30
N LEU A 377 -12.51 -26.78 1.37
CA LEU A 377 -13.31 -28.00 1.18
C LEU A 377 -13.15 -28.94 2.39
N PRO A 378 -14.22 -29.61 2.84
CA PRO A 378 -14.11 -30.66 3.85
C PRO A 378 -13.07 -31.69 3.42
N ARG A 379 -12.11 -32.01 4.29
CA ARG A 379 -11.17 -33.12 4.07
C ARG A 379 -12.01 -34.39 4.07
N ASN A 380 -12.14 -35.06 2.91
CA ASN A 380 -12.94 -36.29 2.70
C ASN A 380 -13.03 -37.13 3.98
N GLY A 381 -14.12 -36.96 4.73
CA GLY A 381 -14.47 -37.80 5.87
C GLY A 381 -15.49 -38.81 5.35
N ASN A 382 -15.02 -40.02 5.06
CA ASN A 382 -15.78 -41.23 4.72
C ASN A 382 -17.08 -41.02 3.90
N ARG A 383 -17.02 -41.35 2.60
CA ARG A 383 -18.19 -41.90 1.89
C ARG A 383 -18.74 -43.07 2.70
N LYS A 384 -19.72 -42.84 3.57
CA LYS A 384 -20.70 -43.88 3.88
C LYS A 384 -21.60 -43.96 2.66
N ILE A 385 -21.24 -44.88 1.76
CA ILE A 385 -22.17 -45.35 0.74
C ILE A 385 -23.40 -45.86 1.50
N PRO A 386 -24.61 -45.35 1.25
CA PRO A 386 -25.79 -46.01 1.77
C PRO A 386 -25.84 -47.38 1.10
N GLN A 387 -25.62 -48.44 1.88
CA GLN A 387 -26.02 -49.76 1.44
C GLN A 387 -27.54 -49.76 1.39
N VAL A 388 -28.05 -50.02 0.19
CA VAL A 388 -29.46 -50.26 -0.12
C VAL A 388 -29.91 -51.54 0.56
#